data_AF-A0A564ZK33-F1
#
_entry.id   AF-A0A564ZK33-F1
#
_cell.length_a   1.000
_cell.length_b   1.000
_cell.length_c   1.000
_cell.angle_alpha   90.00
_cell.angle_beta   90.00
_cell.angle_gamma   90.00
#
_symmetry.space_group_name_H-M   'P 1'
#
loop_
_entity.id
_entity.type
_entity.pdbx_description
1 polymer ?
#
loop_
_entity_poly.entity_id
_entity_poly.type
_entity_poly.pdbx_seq_one_letter_code
_entity_poly.pdbx_strand_id
1 'polypeptide(L)'
;VIATATNTVVGSPIPVGSSPAGIAITPNGAAAYVANFNSNNVSVIETATNTVTTIIPVEQRPNFLAASPDGGSVYVPNQNSNTVSVIATATNSVVGVPIPVGTAPTGVAFTSTDIPIPTLSESAALLLLVAMAAALALRIRSARL
;
A
#
# COMPACT_ATOMS: atom_id res chain seq x y z
N VAL A 1 -6.81 -8.93 -22.15
CA VAL A 1 -5.99 -9.58 -21.11
C VAL A 1 -4.75 -10.18 -21.76
N ILE A 2 -3.61 -10.40 -21.08
CA ILE A 2 -2.44 -11.08 -21.66
C ILE A 2 -2.29 -12.46 -21.00
N ALA A 3 -2.21 -13.52 -21.81
CA ALA A 3 -1.81 -14.83 -21.34
C ALA A 3 -0.28 -14.94 -21.34
N THR A 4 0.31 -15.08 -20.15
CA THR A 4 1.78 -15.10 -19.98
C THR A 4 2.43 -16.39 -20.49
N ALA A 5 1.68 -17.50 -20.53
CA ALA A 5 2.19 -18.76 -21.08
C ALA A 5 2.45 -18.70 -22.59
N THR A 6 1.71 -17.83 -23.30
CA THR A 6 1.74 -17.72 -24.76
C THR A 6 2.18 -16.35 -25.26
N ASN A 7 2.33 -15.37 -24.36
CA ASN A 7 2.57 -13.96 -24.68
C ASN A 7 1.57 -13.39 -25.68
N THR A 8 0.30 -13.82 -25.60
CA THR A 8 -0.77 -13.38 -26.50
C THR A 8 -1.82 -12.57 -25.77
N VAL A 9 -2.46 -11.66 -26.50
CA VAL A 9 -3.69 -10.99 -26.03
C VAL A 9 -4.85 -11.98 -26.10
N VAL A 10 -5.58 -12.12 -25.00
CA VAL A 10 -6.80 -12.91 -24.88
C VAL A 10 -7.99 -11.97 -24.66
N GLY A 11 -9.06 -12.23 -25.41
CA GLY A 11 -10.29 -11.46 -25.38
C GLY A 11 -10.12 -10.03 -25.92
N SER A 12 -11.17 -9.23 -25.76
CA SER A 12 -11.14 -7.80 -26.07
C SER A 12 -10.45 -7.00 -24.96
N PRO A 13 -9.86 -5.83 -25.27
CA PRO A 13 -9.44 -4.88 -24.25
C PRO A 13 -10.60 -4.50 -23.31
N ILE A 14 -10.30 -4.32 -22.02
CA ILE A 14 -11.28 -3.88 -21.02
C ILE A 14 -11.46 -2.37 -21.20
N PRO A 15 -12.68 -1.86 -21.49
CA PRO A 15 -12.90 -0.44 -21.68
C PRO A 15 -12.83 0.29 -20.33
N VAL A 16 -11.89 1.21 -20.20
CA VAL A 16 -11.76 2.13 -19.06
C VAL A 16 -11.94 3.57 -19.53
N GLY A 17 -11.57 4.55 -18.70
CA GLY A 17 -11.60 5.97 -19.08
C GLY A 17 -10.48 6.37 -20.05
N SER A 18 -10.39 7.67 -20.30
CA SER A 18 -9.47 8.27 -21.26
C SER A 18 -8.06 8.40 -20.70
N SER A 19 -7.07 8.00 -21.52
CA SER A 19 -5.64 8.06 -21.19
C SER A 19 -5.30 7.36 -19.85
N PRO A 20 -5.52 6.04 -19.73
CA PRO A 20 -5.13 5.32 -18.53
C PRO A 20 -3.61 5.45 -18.29
N ALA A 21 -3.21 5.88 -17.09
CA ALA A 21 -1.81 6.21 -16.77
C ALA A 21 -1.15 5.18 -15.84
N GLY A 22 -1.91 4.62 -14.90
CA GLY A 22 -1.39 3.67 -13.91
C GLY A 22 -2.45 2.65 -13.51
N ILE A 23 -1.97 1.49 -13.05
CA ILE A 23 -2.80 0.41 -12.54
C ILE A 23 -2.21 -0.12 -11.23
N ALA A 24 -3.06 -0.41 -10.24
CA ALA A 24 -2.70 -1.15 -9.05
C ALA A 24 -3.66 -2.31 -8.84
N ILE A 25 -3.14 -3.45 -8.40
CA ILE A 25 -3.94 -4.64 -8.08
C ILE A 25 -3.96 -4.78 -6.56
N THR A 26 -5.14 -5.07 -6.02
CA THR A 26 -5.31 -5.40 -4.59
C THR A 26 -4.47 -6.63 -4.20
N PRO A 27 -3.95 -6.73 -2.97
CA PRO A 27 -3.11 -7.87 -2.55
C PRO A 27 -3.77 -9.24 -2.71
N ASN A 28 -5.09 -9.32 -2.55
CA ASN A 28 -5.86 -10.54 -2.77
C ASN A 28 -6.12 -10.86 -4.26
N GLY A 29 -5.69 -9.98 -5.17
CA GLY A 29 -5.85 -10.12 -6.61
C GLY A 29 -7.26 -9.89 -7.15
N ALA A 30 -8.25 -9.57 -6.33
CA ALA A 30 -9.66 -9.57 -6.73
C ALA A 30 -10.07 -8.34 -7.56
N ALA A 31 -9.43 -7.21 -7.31
CA ALA A 31 -9.72 -5.94 -7.98
C ALA A 31 -8.45 -5.26 -8.50
N ALA A 32 -8.54 -4.67 -9.68
CA ALA A 32 -7.55 -3.76 -10.23
C ALA A 32 -8.14 -2.35 -10.38
N TYR A 33 -7.37 -1.34 -9.98
CA TYR A 33 -7.74 0.07 -10.02
C TYR A 33 -6.91 0.75 -11.10
N VAL A 34 -7.55 1.44 -12.03
CA VAL A 34 -6.90 2.10 -13.17
C VAL A 34 -7.15 3.61 -13.10
N ALA A 35 -6.08 4.40 -13.00
CA ALA A 35 -6.17 5.86 -13.04
C ALA A 35 -6.38 6.33 -14.49
N ASN A 36 -7.51 6.99 -14.74
CA ASN A 36 -7.84 7.54 -16.05
C ASN A 36 -7.50 9.02 -16.06
N PHE A 37 -6.28 9.32 -16.50
CA PHE A 37 -5.64 10.63 -16.34
C PHE A 37 -6.44 11.78 -16.95
N ASN A 38 -7.04 11.60 -18.13
CA ASN A 38 -7.84 12.65 -18.77
C ASN A 38 -9.32 12.62 -18.35
N SER A 39 -9.76 11.58 -17.65
CA SER A 39 -11.15 11.45 -17.17
C SER A 39 -11.34 11.89 -15.73
N ASN A 40 -10.27 12.19 -14.99
CA ASN A 40 -10.31 12.56 -13.57
C ASN A 40 -11.08 11.54 -12.70
N ASN A 41 -10.90 10.25 -13.02
CA ASN A 41 -11.55 9.16 -12.30
C ASN A 41 -10.67 7.91 -12.28
N VAL A 42 -11.06 6.94 -11.45
CA VAL A 42 -10.45 5.63 -11.35
C VAL A 42 -11.47 4.57 -11.73
N SER A 43 -11.13 3.68 -12.66
CA SER A 43 -11.93 2.49 -12.97
C SER A 43 -11.56 1.35 -12.04
N VAL A 44 -12.54 0.69 -11.44
CA VAL A 44 -12.37 -0.56 -10.69
C VAL A 44 -12.75 -1.71 -11.60
N ILE A 45 -11.82 -2.64 -11.79
CA ILE A 45 -11.97 -3.84 -12.61
C ILE A 45 -12.01 -5.05 -11.68
N GLU A 46 -13.05 -5.87 -11.79
CA GLU A 46 -13.06 -7.21 -11.21
C GLU A 46 -12.20 -8.14 -12.06
N THR A 47 -11.14 -8.69 -11.48
CA THR A 47 -10.12 -9.45 -12.23
C THR A 47 -10.61 -10.84 -12.66
N ALA A 48 -11.54 -11.43 -11.90
CA ALA A 48 -12.13 -12.73 -12.20
C ALA A 48 -12.95 -12.69 -13.51
N THR A 49 -13.67 -11.59 -13.74
CA THR A 49 -14.56 -11.42 -14.89
C THR A 49 -13.99 -10.50 -15.96
N ASN A 50 -12.92 -9.76 -15.65
CA ASN A 50 -12.34 -8.72 -16.49
C ASN A 50 -13.35 -7.63 -16.87
N THR A 51 -14.20 -7.25 -15.92
CA THR A 51 -15.25 -6.23 -16.13
C THR A 51 -15.03 -5.02 -15.23
N VAL A 52 -15.36 -3.82 -15.73
CA VAL A 52 -15.39 -2.61 -14.90
C VAL A 52 -16.65 -2.64 -14.05
N THR A 53 -16.49 -2.62 -12.73
CA THR A 53 -17.59 -2.69 -11.76
C THR A 53 -17.92 -1.32 -11.16
N THR A 54 -16.97 -0.39 -11.13
CA THR A 54 -17.17 0.93 -10.54
C THR A 54 -16.29 1.98 -11.23
N ILE A 55 -16.80 3.21 -11.33
CA ILE A 55 -16.03 4.39 -11.74
C ILE A 55 -16.06 5.37 -10.57
N ILE A 56 -14.89 5.70 -10.05
CA ILE A 56 -14.71 6.52 -8.85
C ILE A 56 -14.19 7.89 -9.26
N PRO A 57 -14.97 8.98 -9.14
CA PRO A 57 -14.46 10.32 -9.34
C PRO A 57 -13.33 10.62 -8.35
N VAL A 58 -12.25 11.23 -8.84
CA VAL A 58 -11.15 11.74 -8.02
C VAL A 58 -10.81 13.16 -8.49
N GLU A 59 -9.71 13.69 -7.99
CA GLU A 59 -9.21 15.00 -8.37
C GLU A 59 -8.50 14.98 -9.74
N GLN A 60 -7.93 16.11 -10.15
CA GLN A 60 -7.46 16.29 -11.53
C GLN A 60 -6.19 15.50 -11.85
N ARG A 61 -6.21 14.81 -12.99
CA ARG A 61 -5.09 14.06 -13.58
C ARG A 61 -4.52 13.01 -12.62
N PRO A 62 -5.34 12.00 -12.26
CA PRO A 62 -4.86 10.89 -11.44
C PRO A 62 -3.76 10.12 -12.17
N ASN A 63 -2.71 9.73 -11.44
CA ASN A 63 -1.51 9.12 -12.00
C ASN A 63 -1.19 7.76 -11.35
N PHE A 64 0.09 7.37 -11.21
CA PHE A 64 0.51 6.04 -10.71
C PHE A 64 0.06 5.78 -9.27
N LEU A 65 -1.16 5.25 -9.14
CA LEU A 65 -1.78 4.85 -7.88
C LEU A 65 -1.15 3.59 -7.28
N ALA A 66 -1.34 3.38 -5.97
CA ALA A 66 -0.87 2.19 -5.26
C ALA A 66 -1.93 1.66 -4.29
N ALA A 67 -2.10 0.35 -4.25
CA ALA A 67 -2.89 -0.34 -3.22
C ALA A 67 -2.04 -0.54 -1.96
N SER A 68 -2.64 -0.32 -0.78
CA SER A 68 -1.98 -0.58 0.50
C SER A 68 -1.72 -2.08 0.68
N PRO A 69 -0.66 -2.47 1.41
CA PRO A 69 -0.32 -3.89 1.63
C PRO A 69 -1.43 -4.69 2.34
N ASP A 70 -2.22 -4.04 3.18
CA ASP A 70 -3.41 -4.63 3.83
C ASP A 70 -4.63 -4.74 2.89
N GLY A 71 -4.55 -4.15 1.70
CA GLY A 71 -5.62 -4.13 0.70
C GLY A 71 -6.81 -3.23 1.05
N GLY A 72 -6.77 -2.50 2.15
CA GLY A 72 -7.89 -1.67 2.63
C GLY A 72 -8.04 -0.34 1.89
N SER A 73 -7.00 0.14 1.23
CA SER A 73 -6.98 1.46 0.61
C SER A 73 -6.19 1.52 -0.69
N VAL A 74 -6.54 2.46 -1.55
CA VAL A 74 -5.79 2.82 -2.76
C VAL A 74 -5.49 4.31 -2.75
N TYR A 75 -4.22 4.67 -2.92
CA TYR A 75 -3.75 6.04 -2.89
C TYR A 75 -3.52 6.53 -4.32
N VAL A 76 -4.12 7.67 -4.65
CA VAL A 76 -4.18 8.20 -6.01
C VAL A 76 -3.56 9.59 -6.03
N PRO A 77 -2.33 9.74 -6.57
CA PRO A 77 -1.72 11.04 -6.82
C PRO A 77 -2.52 11.80 -7.87
N ASN A 78 -2.90 13.03 -7.58
CA ASN A 78 -3.65 13.90 -8.48
C ASN A 78 -2.75 15.04 -8.95
N GLN A 79 -2.15 14.85 -10.11
CA GLN A 79 -1.03 15.68 -10.58
C GLN A 79 -1.40 17.17 -10.65
N ASN A 80 -2.59 17.50 -11.17
CA ASN A 80 -2.98 18.90 -11.34
C ASN A 80 -3.57 19.53 -10.07
N SER A 81 -4.08 18.72 -9.15
CA SER A 81 -4.63 19.22 -7.89
C SER A 81 -3.59 19.34 -6.78
N ASN A 82 -2.36 18.83 -6.97
CA ASN A 82 -1.31 18.77 -5.93
C ASN A 82 -1.79 18.06 -4.65
N THR A 83 -2.60 17.01 -4.82
CA THR A 83 -3.18 16.24 -3.72
C THR A 83 -3.01 14.74 -3.94
N VAL A 84 -3.25 13.95 -2.88
CA VAL A 84 -3.45 12.50 -2.95
C VAL A 84 -4.86 12.18 -2.46
N SER A 85 -5.67 11.54 -3.30
CA SER A 85 -6.97 10.98 -2.90
C SER A 85 -6.76 9.58 -2.30
N VAL A 86 -7.53 9.24 -1.27
CA VAL A 86 -7.54 7.89 -0.69
C VAL A 86 -8.88 7.26 -1.00
N ILE A 87 -8.86 6.08 -1.62
CA ILE A 87 -10.05 5.28 -1.93
C ILE A 87 -10.11 4.12 -0.95
N ALA A 88 -11.22 3.95 -0.25
CA ALA A 88 -11.47 2.74 0.52
C ALA A 88 -11.93 1.61 -0.40
N THR A 89 -11.26 0.47 -0.35
CA THR A 89 -11.53 -0.66 -1.26
C THR A 89 -12.80 -1.42 -0.89
N ALA A 90 -13.20 -1.38 0.39
CA ALA A 90 -14.43 -2.00 0.87
C ALA A 90 -15.70 -1.36 0.28
N THR A 91 -15.64 -0.07 -0.04
CA THR A 91 -16.79 0.72 -0.51
C THR A 91 -16.60 1.30 -1.91
N ASN A 92 -15.41 1.13 -2.50
CA ASN A 92 -15.03 1.75 -3.78
C ASN A 92 -15.33 3.26 -3.81
N SER A 93 -14.97 3.98 -2.75
CA SER A 93 -15.25 5.41 -2.62
C SER A 93 -14.08 6.18 -2.05
N VAL A 94 -13.91 7.44 -2.46
CA VAL A 94 -12.95 8.35 -1.83
C VAL A 94 -13.33 8.57 -0.36
N VAL A 95 -12.36 8.51 0.53
CA VAL A 95 -12.52 8.75 1.96
C VAL A 95 -11.80 10.02 2.38
N GLY A 96 -12.50 10.85 3.15
CA GLY A 96 -11.97 12.12 3.65
C GLY A 96 -11.76 13.17 2.56
N VAL A 97 -11.07 14.25 2.95
CA VAL A 97 -10.62 15.31 2.05
C VAL A 97 -9.28 14.88 1.43
N PRO A 98 -9.05 15.10 0.11
CA PRO A 98 -7.76 14.81 -0.51
C PRO A 98 -6.60 15.45 0.25
N ILE A 99 -5.52 14.69 0.43
CA ILE A 99 -4.35 15.08 1.22
C ILE A 99 -3.51 16.05 0.40
N PRO A 100 -3.33 17.32 0.80
CA PRO A 100 -2.43 18.24 0.10
C PRO A 100 -0.99 17.75 0.18
N VAL A 101 -0.29 17.79 -0.96
CA VAL A 101 1.13 17.43 -1.07
C VAL A 101 1.89 18.48 -1.89
N GLY A 102 3.14 18.18 -2.25
CA GLY A 102 3.93 19.02 -3.13
C GLY A 102 3.37 19.13 -4.56
N THR A 103 4.09 19.84 -5.41
CA THR A 103 3.66 20.11 -6.79
C THR A 103 3.71 18.86 -7.65
N ALA A 104 2.66 18.63 -8.44
CA ALA A 104 2.59 17.60 -9.48
C ALA A 104 2.99 16.18 -9.01
N PRO A 105 2.35 15.63 -7.95
CA PRO A 105 2.66 14.29 -7.48
C PRO A 105 2.35 13.26 -8.58
N THR A 106 3.28 12.32 -8.82
CA THR A 106 3.17 11.35 -9.93
C THR A 106 2.98 9.92 -9.46
N GLY A 107 3.49 9.54 -8.29
CA GLY A 107 3.46 8.17 -7.80
C GLY A 107 3.45 8.08 -6.28
N VAL A 108 2.92 6.97 -5.77
CA VAL A 108 2.98 6.57 -4.36
C VAL A 108 3.50 5.13 -4.31
N ALA A 109 4.27 4.80 -3.29
CA ALA A 109 4.74 3.45 -3.03
C ALA A 109 4.68 3.14 -1.54
N PHE A 110 4.46 1.87 -1.21
CA PHE A 110 4.54 1.35 0.15
C PHE A 110 5.82 0.58 0.34
N THR A 111 6.38 0.65 1.54
CA THR A 111 7.45 -0.25 1.98
C THR A 111 6.83 -1.39 2.79
N SER A 112 7.36 -2.61 2.66
CA SER A 112 7.02 -3.68 3.60
C SER A 112 7.68 -3.36 4.94
N THR A 113 6.88 -3.12 5.98
CA THR A 113 7.39 -2.97 7.34
C THR A 113 7.32 -4.28 8.09
N ASP A 114 8.03 -5.30 7.59
CA ASP A 114 8.42 -6.45 8.41
C ASP A 114 9.84 -6.20 8.94
N ILE A 115 9.98 -5.29 9.90
CA ILE A 115 11.08 -5.42 10.86
C ILE A 115 10.51 -6.28 11.99
N PRO A 116 10.76 -7.60 12.04
CA PRO A 116 10.48 -8.35 13.24
C PRO A 116 11.26 -7.70 14.37
N ILE A 117 10.59 -6.97 15.25
CA ILE A 117 11.15 -6.68 16.56
C ILE A 117 11.21 -8.05 17.23
N PRO A 118 12.38 -8.62 17.54
CA PRO A 118 12.42 -9.82 18.34
C PRO A 118 11.75 -9.47 19.66
N THR A 119 10.55 -10.00 19.89
CA THR A 119 9.92 -9.94 21.19
C THR A 119 10.83 -10.75 22.12
N LEU A 120 11.63 -10.06 22.92
CA LEU A 120 12.25 -10.70 24.06
C LEU A 120 11.10 -11.09 24.98
N SER A 121 10.61 -12.32 24.83
CA SER A 121 9.71 -12.97 25.78
C SER A 121 10.25 -12.73 27.18
N GLU A 122 9.38 -12.42 28.14
CA GLU A 122 9.74 -12.02 29.52
C GLU A 122 10.75 -12.98 30.18
N SER A 123 10.82 -14.23 29.72
CA SER A 123 11.80 -15.24 30.12
C SER A 123 13.27 -14.88 29.81
N ALA A 124 13.55 -14.00 28.83
CA ALA A 124 14.90 -13.54 28.51
C ALA A 124 15.34 -12.31 29.35
N ALA A 125 14.38 -11.48 29.79
CA ALA A 125 14.66 -10.34 30.67
C ALA A 125 15.14 -10.80 32.06
N LEU A 126 14.61 -11.94 32.54
CA LEU A 126 15.01 -12.50 33.82
C LEU A 126 16.46 -13.03 33.81
N LEU A 127 16.92 -13.59 32.69
CA LEU A 127 18.28 -14.13 32.57
C LEU A 127 19.34 -13.02 32.59
N LEU A 128 19.03 -11.85 32.02
CA LEU A 128 19.91 -10.68 32.04
C LEU A 128 20.00 -10.04 33.45
N LEU A 129 18.90 -10.06 34.21
CA LEU A 129 18.87 -9.54 35.58
C LEU A 129 19.69 -10.41 36.56
N VAL A 130 19.63 -11.75 36.43
CA VAL A 130 20.44 -12.68 37.25
C VAL A 130 21.94 -12.54 36.93
N ALA A 131 22.31 -12.39 35.66
CA ALA A 131 23.70 -12.19 35.24
C ALA A 131 24.29 -10.87 35.78
N MET A 132 23.50 -9.78 35.79
CA MET A 132 23.93 -8.49 36.37
C MET A 132 24.07 -8.54 37.89
N ALA A 133 23.17 -9.22 38.61
CA ALA A 133 23.25 -9.35 40.06
C ALA A 133 24.48 -10.18 40.50
N ALA A 134 24.82 -11.26 39.79
CA ALA A 134 26.00 -12.06 40.06
C ALA A 134 27.31 -11.28 39.83
N ALA A 135 27.37 -10.49 38.74
CA ALA A 135 28.53 -9.65 38.46
C ALA A 135 28.73 -8.52 39.50
N LEU A 136 27.64 -7.96 40.03
CA LEU A 136 27.70 -6.95 41.09
C LEU A 136 28.12 -7.56 42.45
N ALA A 137 27.60 -8.75 42.80
CA ALA A 137 27.99 -9.45 44.02
C ALA A 137 29.47 -9.87 44.01
N LEU A 138 30.00 -10.27 42.84
CA LEU A 138 31.42 -10.61 42.68
C LEU A 138 32.33 -9.37 42.82
N ARG A 139 31.90 -8.20 42.31
CA ARG A 139 32.64 -6.93 42.45
C ARG A 139 32.66 -6.36 43.87
N ILE A 140 31.61 -6.60 44.67
CA ILE A 140 31.56 -6.14 46.07
C ILE A 140 32.47 -6.99 46.98
N ARG A 141 32.62 -8.30 46.72
CA ARG A 141 33.56 -9.16 47.46
C ARG A 141 35.03 -8.88 47.15
N SER A 142 35.37 -8.48 45.93
CA SER A 142 36.75 -8.11 45.56
C SER A 142 37.19 -6.74 46.06
N ALA A 143 36.28 -5.92 46.62
CA ALA A 143 36.57 -4.58 47.12
C ALA A 143 36.67 -4.48 48.66
N ARG A 144 36.59 -5.61 49.39
CA ARG A 144 36.73 -5.69 50.86
C ARG A 144 37.84 -6.66 51.34
N LEU A 145 38.81 -6.97 50.48
CA LEU A 145 40.06 -7.68 50.80
C LEU A 145 41.25 -6.75 50.57
#